data_AF-A0A4R2H1L7-F1
#
_entry.id   AF-A0A4R2H1L7-F1
#
_cell.length_a   1.000
_cell.length_b   1.000
_cell.length_c   1.000
_cell.angle_alpha   90.00
_cell.angle_beta   90.00
_cell.angle_gamma   90.00
#
_symmetry.space_group_name_H-M   'P 1'
#
loop_
_entity.id
_entity.type
_entity.pdbx_description
1 polymer ?
#
loop_
_entity_poly.entity_id
_entity_poly.type
_entity_poly.pdbx_seq_one_letter_code
_entity_poly.pdbx_strand_id
1 'polypeptide(L)'
;MADPHVDDLIRTINQLVVADTNGRSMASGNQLPGVTNSNQRTLKALAESLDIPARLAPSPVAVVNRGSGEAYDQRPAIRAALTEVVASCANTLEPQSPPPEAADPNDRSRLGIAVSRAYAASATPRLFPNGGRDDLGVFSQPVLEGDTAAARALAVAIGARTAQRHEKVLTALVGAGRGAAAPAAARMLLDTKPGFATLPDPEQEAVVGLVAQQLETTFASRDQQRAAARELTEELENRREDVTGGAGAIDVASRLAAEQVQELHDFFDRLPESHPANQARAEKVAGAQVDRPESVDQLVRRIERTVGELTGTRHSMWNTDIQPQNGQSPDLTLRLTENQALALRELTENGQDGPLAPEDVTAAREGILVATSSHTRWAVPDSYSLRAEQAARSVAPRFTTIEQAVSTAFAEDHFNEIVDRNLPAGLAEQVRLPEAPRLDEKFAPAARGLANAIDVATERPAGETLRRMAGEGRAGMAMAAAEVVVADSAVEPVERPFAVRMIADEIDKRFDELPAQLESWSAGEQTGMWDRDVDDPHLYGQQVGRLAHRMAEIYGEDPGLAQRESVAADRAAAQQNSSARFAPGHDPAAAGFGGVKAPANSPSTSQAATTEQPKPRGLEGR
;
A
#
# COMPACT_ATOMS: atom_id res chain seq x y z
N MET A 1 48.85 15.94 3.98
CA MET A 1 48.63 15.70 5.43
C MET A 1 47.16 15.98 5.70
N ALA A 2 46.45 15.04 6.34
CA ALA A 2 45.03 15.19 6.68
C ALA A 2 44.84 16.27 7.76
N ASP A 3 43.69 16.94 7.74
CA ASP A 3 43.36 18.05 8.65
C ASP A 3 42.59 17.49 9.86
N PRO A 4 43.12 17.57 11.09
CA PRO A 4 42.54 16.92 12.26
C PRO A 4 41.10 17.36 12.53
N HIS A 5 40.74 18.60 12.18
CA HIS A 5 39.38 19.12 12.39
C HIS A 5 38.35 18.51 11.43
N VAL A 6 38.73 18.27 10.16
CA VAL A 6 37.85 17.64 9.16
C VAL A 6 37.64 16.17 9.51
N ASP A 7 38.69 15.49 9.97
CA ASP A 7 38.62 14.09 10.38
C ASP A 7 37.72 13.91 11.61
N ASP A 8 37.77 14.84 12.57
CA ASP A 8 36.88 14.88 13.74
C ASP A 8 35.41 15.12 13.34
N LEU A 9 35.16 16.01 12.38
CA LEU A 9 33.83 16.25 11.81
C LEU A 9 33.25 14.97 11.16
N ILE A 10 34.03 14.30 10.31
CA ILE A 10 33.62 13.06 9.65
C ILE A 10 33.35 11.96 10.69
N ARG A 11 34.19 11.84 11.72
CA ARG A 11 33.97 10.88 12.82
C ARG A 11 32.68 11.17 13.59
N THR A 12 32.37 12.44 13.83
CA THR A 12 31.11 12.85 14.48
C THR A 12 29.90 12.50 13.61
N ILE A 13 29.94 12.77 12.30
CA ILE A 13 28.88 12.38 11.37
C ILE A 13 28.68 10.87 11.34
N ASN A 14 29.76 10.08 11.34
CA ASN A 14 29.70 8.63 11.40
C ASN A 14 29.00 8.13 12.68
N GLN A 15 29.29 8.73 13.84
CA GLN A 15 28.61 8.42 15.10
C GLN A 15 27.11 8.75 15.05
N LEU A 16 26.74 9.87 14.44
CA LEU A 16 25.33 10.26 14.25
C LEU A 16 24.59 9.29 13.32
N VAL A 17 25.21 8.86 12.22
CA VAL A 17 24.64 7.84 11.32
C VAL A 17 24.46 6.50 12.04
N VAL A 18 25.45 6.08 12.83
CA VAL A 18 25.35 4.85 13.65
C VAL A 18 24.20 4.94 14.64
N ALA A 19 24.07 6.07 15.35
CA ALA A 19 22.99 6.28 16.32
C ALA A 19 21.61 6.33 15.65
N ASP A 20 21.52 6.91 14.46
CA ASP A 20 20.25 7.02 13.73
C ASP A 20 19.76 5.69 13.15
N THR A 21 20.69 4.87 12.68
CA THR A 21 20.39 3.60 12.00
C THR A 21 20.42 2.38 12.93
N ASN A 22 20.83 2.57 14.19
CA ASN A 22 21.17 1.50 15.12
C ASN A 22 22.20 0.50 14.56
N GLY A 23 23.05 0.94 13.62
CA GLY A 23 24.05 0.11 12.98
C GLY A 23 25.37 0.00 13.76
N ARG A 24 26.35 -0.70 13.18
CA ARG A 24 27.76 -0.67 13.62
C ARG A 24 28.62 -0.19 12.48
N SER A 25 29.59 0.70 12.71
CA SER A 25 30.46 1.20 11.65
C SER A 25 31.74 0.35 11.54
N MET A 26 32.11 -0.03 10.32
CA MET A 26 33.39 -0.68 10.04
C MET A 26 34.57 0.31 10.11
N ALA A 27 34.30 1.62 9.98
CA ALA A 27 35.30 2.67 10.11
C ALA A 27 35.55 2.97 11.60
N SER A 28 36.43 2.18 12.23
CA SER A 28 36.82 2.35 13.64
C SER A 28 38.25 2.90 13.78
N GLY A 29 38.48 3.72 14.82
CA GLY A 29 39.79 4.33 15.08
C GLY A 29 40.18 5.45 14.11
N ASN A 30 41.36 5.33 13.48
CA ASN A 30 41.92 6.35 12.56
C ASN A 30 41.46 6.20 11.10
N GLN A 31 40.65 5.19 10.78
CA GLN A 31 40.14 5.00 9.41
C GLN A 31 38.87 5.82 9.21
N LEU A 32 38.89 6.73 8.23
CA LEU A 32 37.72 7.49 7.82
C LEU A 32 36.86 6.66 6.85
N PRO A 33 35.54 6.84 6.86
CA PRO A 33 34.67 6.41 5.76
C PRO A 33 35.22 6.91 4.43
N GLY A 34 34.98 6.21 3.32
CA GLY A 34 35.57 6.44 2.00
C GLY A 34 35.21 7.79 1.34
N VAL A 35 35.56 8.90 1.97
CA VAL A 35 35.27 10.27 1.57
C VAL A 35 36.37 10.77 0.63
N THR A 36 35.97 11.43 -0.45
CA THR A 36 36.93 11.98 -1.43
C THR A 36 37.71 13.15 -0.86
N ASN A 37 38.97 13.32 -1.31
CA ASN A 37 39.79 14.49 -0.98
C ASN A 37 39.12 15.83 -1.36
N SER A 38 38.27 15.82 -2.39
CA SER A 38 37.50 16.99 -2.80
C SER A 38 36.48 17.39 -1.74
N ASN A 39 35.70 16.41 -1.25
CA ASN A 39 34.71 16.66 -0.20
C ASN A 39 35.37 17.10 1.12
N GLN A 40 36.51 16.49 1.49
CA GLN A 40 37.28 16.91 2.65
C GLN A 40 37.75 18.37 2.54
N ARG A 41 38.23 18.80 1.37
CA ARG A 41 38.63 20.20 1.14
C ARG A 41 37.44 21.16 1.24
N THR A 42 36.29 20.79 0.68
CA THR A 42 35.06 21.61 0.76
C THR A 42 34.58 21.75 2.21
N LEU A 43 34.71 20.71 3.03
CA LEU A 43 34.30 20.71 4.43
C LEU A 43 35.30 21.37 5.38
N LYS A 44 36.53 21.69 4.94
CA LYS A 44 37.54 22.35 5.78
C LYS A 44 37.05 23.66 6.37
N ALA A 45 36.38 24.49 5.56
CA ALA A 45 35.82 25.76 6.03
C ALA A 45 34.73 25.60 7.11
N LEU A 46 34.01 24.47 7.07
CA LEU A 46 33.01 24.12 8.07
C LEU A 46 33.65 23.55 9.34
N ALA A 47 34.66 22.69 9.19
CA ALA A 47 35.36 22.04 10.31
C ALA A 47 36.20 23.03 11.15
N GLU A 48 36.71 24.10 10.54
CA GLU A 48 37.52 25.12 11.21
C GLU A 48 36.69 26.20 11.95
N SER A 49 35.35 26.16 11.91
CA SER A 49 34.51 27.27 12.39
C SER A 49 33.42 26.85 13.39
N LEU A 50 33.42 27.48 14.58
CA LEU A 50 32.37 27.35 15.62
C LEU A 50 31.18 28.31 15.42
N ASP A 51 31.26 29.26 14.47
CA ASP A 51 30.28 30.34 14.28
C ASP A 51 29.79 30.35 12.80
N ILE A 52 28.94 29.36 12.49
CA ILE A 52 28.52 28.95 11.14
C ILE A 52 27.72 30.03 10.37
N PRO A 53 26.78 30.79 10.97
CA PRO A 53 25.92 31.71 10.20
C PRO A 53 26.64 32.96 9.66
N ALA A 54 27.63 33.50 10.40
CA ALA A 54 28.21 34.81 10.10
C ALA A 54 29.30 34.78 9.00
N ARG A 55 29.99 33.65 8.81
CA ARG A 55 31.12 33.52 7.86
C ARG A 55 30.78 32.82 6.56
N LEU A 56 29.68 32.08 6.52
CA LEU A 56 29.12 31.50 5.29
C LEU A 56 28.16 32.45 4.56
N ALA A 57 27.86 33.62 5.16
CA ALA A 57 27.22 34.72 4.46
C ALA A 57 28.12 35.20 3.31
N PRO A 58 27.57 35.54 2.12
CA PRO A 58 28.35 36.04 1.01
C PRO A 58 29.20 37.23 1.46
N SER A 59 30.53 37.04 1.50
CA SER A 59 31.44 38.10 1.88
C SER A 59 31.33 39.24 0.86
N PRO A 60 31.29 40.52 1.29
CA PRO A 60 31.40 41.65 0.37
C PRO A 60 32.73 41.67 -0.40
N VAL A 61 33.71 40.84 -0.01
CA VAL A 61 34.99 40.65 -0.70
C VAL A 61 34.93 39.53 -1.77
N ALA A 62 33.89 38.68 -1.75
CA ALA A 62 33.67 37.63 -2.76
C ALA A 62 33.19 38.19 -4.12
N VAL A 63 33.06 39.52 -4.24
CA VAL A 63 32.74 40.27 -5.47
C VAL A 63 33.83 40.13 -6.55
N VAL A 64 34.97 39.51 -6.26
CA VAL A 64 36.07 39.34 -7.22
C VAL A 64 36.09 37.92 -7.79
N ASN A 65 35.00 37.49 -8.43
CA ASN A 65 35.10 36.45 -9.46
C ASN A 65 34.79 37.09 -10.82
N ARG A 66 35.84 37.24 -11.63
CA ARG A 66 35.82 37.96 -12.93
C ARG A 66 34.93 37.20 -13.92
N GLY A 67 33.65 37.56 -13.99
CA GLY A 67 32.77 37.08 -15.05
C GLY A 67 31.29 37.39 -14.83
N SER A 68 30.75 37.24 -13.61
CA SER A 68 29.29 37.28 -13.37
C SER A 68 28.81 38.29 -12.33
N GLY A 69 29.69 38.92 -11.55
CA GLY A 69 29.30 39.95 -10.58
C GLY A 69 28.46 39.48 -9.38
N GLU A 70 28.19 38.17 -9.26
CA GLU A 70 27.46 37.59 -8.12
C GLU A 70 28.42 37.08 -7.04
N ALA A 71 28.09 37.35 -5.77
CA ALA A 71 28.84 36.83 -4.64
C ALA A 71 28.68 35.30 -4.58
N TYR A 72 29.79 34.56 -4.60
CA TYR A 72 29.78 33.09 -4.57
C TYR A 72 29.35 32.57 -3.19
N ASP A 73 28.15 32.01 -3.11
CA ASP A 73 27.64 31.30 -1.93
C ASP A 73 28.19 29.86 -1.89
N GLN A 74 28.99 29.55 -0.86
CA GLN A 74 29.61 28.23 -0.69
C GLN A 74 28.67 27.20 -0.05
N ARG A 75 27.53 27.62 0.53
CA ARG A 75 26.62 26.75 1.28
C ARG A 75 26.07 25.59 0.45
N PRO A 76 25.66 25.75 -0.82
CA PRO A 76 25.22 24.63 -1.66
C PRO A 76 26.30 23.55 -1.84
N ALA A 77 27.56 23.94 -2.05
CA ALA A 77 28.68 23.01 -2.22
C ALA A 77 29.01 22.27 -0.91
N ILE A 78 28.95 22.97 0.23
CA ILE A 78 29.13 22.38 1.56
C ILE A 78 28.01 21.37 1.87
N ARG A 79 26.75 21.69 1.56
CA ARG A 79 25.61 20.77 1.75
C ARG A 79 25.74 19.50 0.91
N ALA A 80 26.17 19.63 -0.35
CA ALA A 80 26.43 18.48 -1.21
C ALA A 80 27.58 17.61 -0.66
N ALA A 81 28.68 18.23 -0.22
CA ALA A 81 29.80 17.53 0.39
C ALA A 81 29.40 16.81 1.69
N LEU A 82 28.60 17.45 2.56
CA LEU A 82 28.05 16.83 3.77
C LEU A 82 27.16 15.63 3.42
N THR A 83 26.30 15.76 2.42
CA THR A 83 25.40 14.68 1.98
C THR A 83 26.19 13.47 1.49
N GLU A 84 27.27 13.68 0.73
CA GLU A 84 28.12 12.57 0.27
C GLU A 84 28.93 11.95 1.42
N VAL A 85 29.32 12.73 2.44
CA VAL A 85 29.93 12.18 3.66
C VAL A 85 28.94 11.29 4.41
N VAL A 86 27.70 11.74 4.61
CA VAL A 86 26.64 10.93 5.23
C VAL A 86 26.41 9.63 4.44
N ALA A 87 26.35 9.70 3.11
CA ALA A 87 26.22 8.52 2.25
C ALA A 87 27.42 7.57 2.39
N SER A 88 28.64 8.11 2.50
CA SER A 88 29.86 7.32 2.70
C SER A 88 29.86 6.62 4.06
N CYS A 89 29.44 7.31 5.13
CA CYS A 89 29.28 6.72 6.46
C CYS A 89 28.24 5.58 6.45
N ALA A 90 27.07 5.82 5.85
CA ALA A 90 25.99 4.83 5.70
C ALA A 90 26.46 3.57 4.97
N ASN A 91 27.24 3.72 3.89
CA ASN A 91 27.76 2.59 3.11
C ASN A 91 28.90 1.83 3.81
N THR A 92 29.39 2.31 4.96
CA THR A 92 30.43 1.65 5.77
C THR A 92 29.88 0.93 7.00
N LEU A 93 28.55 0.85 7.14
CA LEU A 93 27.93 0.08 8.21
C LEU A 93 28.17 -1.43 8.00
N GLU A 94 28.54 -2.11 9.07
CA GLU A 94 28.73 -3.55 9.13
C GLU A 94 27.38 -4.27 8.98
N PRO A 95 27.29 -5.34 8.18
CA PRO A 95 26.07 -6.11 8.06
C PRO A 95 25.70 -6.78 9.38
N GLN A 96 24.45 -6.66 9.82
CA GLN A 96 23.96 -7.23 11.09
C GLN A 96 23.94 -8.77 11.08
N SER A 97 23.86 -9.36 9.89
CA SER A 97 23.93 -10.80 9.65
C SER A 97 24.65 -11.02 8.32
N PRO A 98 25.37 -12.13 8.14
CA PRO A 98 26.04 -12.41 6.88
C PRO A 98 25.00 -12.39 5.75
N PRO A 99 25.13 -11.49 4.76
CA PRO A 99 24.16 -11.42 3.68
C PRO A 99 24.24 -12.71 2.84
N PRO A 100 23.12 -13.21 2.30
CA PRO A 100 23.10 -14.37 1.40
C PRO A 100 24.02 -14.11 0.20
N GLU A 101 24.48 -15.17 -0.47
CA GLU A 101 25.37 -15.02 -1.62
C GLU A 101 24.71 -14.21 -2.74
N ALA A 102 25.43 -13.23 -3.30
CA ALA A 102 24.94 -12.40 -4.39
C ALA A 102 25.03 -13.18 -5.71
N ALA A 103 24.03 -13.02 -6.58
CA ALA A 103 24.16 -13.47 -7.97
C ALA A 103 25.26 -12.68 -8.70
N ASP A 104 25.29 -11.35 -8.49
CA ASP A 104 26.38 -10.46 -8.93
C ASP A 104 26.78 -9.49 -7.80
N PRO A 105 28.02 -9.52 -7.30
CA PRO A 105 28.51 -8.57 -6.31
C PRO A 105 28.42 -7.09 -6.71
N ASN A 106 28.48 -6.79 -8.02
CA ASN A 106 28.38 -5.42 -8.54
C ASN A 106 26.96 -4.86 -8.40
N ASP A 107 25.94 -5.67 -8.70
CA ASP A 107 24.52 -5.28 -8.60
C ASP A 107 24.15 -4.99 -7.15
N ARG A 108 24.59 -5.86 -6.23
CA ARG A 108 24.49 -5.63 -4.79
C ARG A 108 25.16 -4.34 -4.34
N SER A 109 26.39 -4.11 -4.80
CA SER A 109 27.13 -2.89 -4.43
C SER A 109 26.44 -1.63 -4.97
N ARG A 110 25.91 -1.70 -6.19
CA ARG A 110 25.18 -0.60 -6.84
C ARG A 110 23.93 -0.22 -6.06
N LEU A 111 23.10 -1.20 -5.70
CA LEU A 111 21.92 -0.98 -4.86
C LEU A 111 22.29 -0.41 -3.48
N GLY A 112 23.32 -0.97 -2.83
CA GLY A 112 23.78 -0.49 -1.52
C GLY A 112 24.24 0.96 -1.52
N ILE A 113 24.98 1.37 -2.57
CA ILE A 113 25.41 2.78 -2.76
C ILE A 113 24.19 3.68 -2.99
N ALA A 114 23.26 3.26 -3.84
CA ALA A 114 22.06 4.02 -4.17
C ALA A 114 21.16 4.26 -2.96
N VAL A 115 20.93 3.21 -2.14
CA VAL A 115 20.16 3.29 -0.89
C VAL A 115 20.86 4.22 0.12
N SER A 116 22.19 4.12 0.25
CA SER A 116 22.97 4.99 1.14
C SER A 116 22.86 6.48 0.75
N ARG A 117 22.88 6.77 -0.55
CA ARG A 117 22.70 8.14 -1.08
C ARG A 117 21.27 8.65 -0.92
N ALA A 118 20.27 7.80 -1.14
CA ALA A 118 18.86 8.15 -0.95
C ALA A 118 18.56 8.46 0.51
N TYR A 119 19.08 7.65 1.44
CA TYR A 119 19.04 7.93 2.86
C TYR A 119 19.72 9.25 3.20
N ALA A 120 20.96 9.47 2.74
CA ALA A 120 21.73 10.68 3.03
C ALA A 120 21.03 11.97 2.57
N ALA A 121 20.36 11.95 1.41
CA ALA A 121 19.61 13.08 0.90
C ALA A 121 18.48 13.52 1.87
N SER A 122 17.89 12.56 2.60
CA SER A 122 16.85 12.83 3.60
C SER A 122 17.41 13.13 5.00
N ALA A 123 18.56 12.52 5.35
CA ALA A 123 19.10 12.53 6.71
C ALA A 123 20.08 13.69 6.98
N THR A 124 20.78 14.19 5.97
CA THR A 124 21.78 15.26 6.13
C THR A 124 21.26 16.51 6.88
N PRO A 125 20.05 17.03 6.64
CA PRO A 125 19.54 18.21 7.34
C PRO A 125 19.42 18.03 8.87
N ARG A 126 19.26 16.79 9.34
CA ARG A 126 19.09 16.45 10.76
C ARG A 126 20.33 15.83 11.40
N LEU A 127 21.28 15.35 10.59
CA LEU A 127 22.56 14.78 11.05
C LEU A 127 23.73 15.77 10.94
N PHE A 128 23.42 17.07 10.82
CA PHE A 128 24.42 18.13 10.80
C PHE A 128 24.95 18.40 12.21
N PRO A 129 26.23 18.14 12.52
CA PRO A 129 26.76 18.36 13.85
C PRO A 129 26.98 19.87 14.13
N ASN A 130 26.59 20.31 15.32
CA ASN A 130 26.87 21.64 15.87
C ASN A 130 26.17 22.84 15.20
N GLY A 131 25.07 22.63 14.46
CA GLY A 131 24.25 23.73 13.96
C GLY A 131 22.75 23.41 13.91
N GLY A 132 21.93 24.46 13.97
CA GLY A 132 20.50 24.39 13.68
C GLY A 132 20.26 23.99 12.23
N ARG A 133 19.10 23.39 11.95
CA ARG A 133 18.68 22.94 10.60
C ARG A 133 18.79 24.04 9.53
N ASP A 134 18.70 25.30 9.94
CA ASP A 134 18.70 26.48 9.07
C ASP A 134 20.06 27.20 9.00
N ASP A 135 21.09 26.73 9.70
CA ASP A 135 22.41 27.40 9.77
C ASP A 135 23.16 27.37 8.44
N LEU A 136 22.90 26.35 7.61
CA LEU A 136 23.37 26.26 6.21
C LEU A 136 22.32 26.79 5.21
N GLY A 137 21.33 27.53 5.69
CA GLY A 137 20.14 27.95 4.96
C GLY A 137 19.16 26.81 4.72
N VAL A 138 18.09 27.10 3.98
CA VAL A 138 17.08 26.09 3.62
C VAL A 138 17.71 25.02 2.73
N PHE A 139 17.68 23.77 3.19
CA PHE A 139 17.95 22.62 2.34
C PHE A 139 16.80 22.50 1.34
N SER A 140 17.07 22.86 0.08
CA SER A 140 16.16 22.57 -1.03
C SER A 140 15.84 21.07 -1.07
N GLN A 141 14.65 20.71 -1.51
CA GLN A 141 14.34 19.28 -1.73
C GLN A 141 15.42 18.68 -2.63
N PRO A 142 16.01 17.54 -2.26
CA PRO A 142 17.08 16.94 -3.03
C PRO A 142 16.53 16.58 -4.41
N VAL A 143 17.21 17.07 -5.46
CA VAL A 143 16.98 16.61 -6.82
C VAL A 143 17.61 15.21 -6.90
N LEU A 144 16.77 14.19 -6.96
CA LEU A 144 17.21 12.80 -7.03
C LEU A 144 17.14 12.36 -8.49
N GLU A 145 18.22 11.77 -8.98
CA GLU A 145 18.35 11.29 -10.35
C GLU A 145 19.02 9.92 -10.35
N GLY A 146 18.73 9.13 -11.39
CA GLY A 146 19.30 7.82 -11.61
C GLY A 146 19.03 6.86 -10.45
N ASP A 147 20.06 6.13 -10.03
CA ASP A 147 19.90 5.06 -9.03
C ASP A 147 19.41 5.58 -7.68
N THR A 148 19.71 6.84 -7.34
CA THR A 148 19.27 7.45 -6.07
C THR A 148 17.76 7.70 -6.07
N ALA A 149 17.20 8.13 -7.20
CA ALA A 149 15.75 8.27 -7.38
C ALA A 149 15.06 6.90 -7.35
N ALA A 150 15.63 5.91 -8.04
CA ALA A 150 15.13 4.54 -8.04
C ALA A 150 15.15 3.91 -6.63
N ALA A 151 16.22 4.09 -5.86
CA ALA A 151 16.30 3.57 -4.49
C ALA A 151 15.29 4.24 -3.54
N ARG A 152 15.01 5.54 -3.74
CA ARG A 152 13.92 6.20 -2.99
C ARG A 152 12.55 5.67 -3.41
N ALA A 153 12.30 5.50 -4.71
CA ALA A 153 11.05 4.94 -5.21
C ALA A 153 10.82 3.51 -4.70
N LEU A 154 11.88 2.71 -4.65
CA LEU A 154 11.91 1.39 -4.01
C LEU A 154 11.47 1.49 -2.54
N ALA A 155 12.06 2.39 -1.75
CA ALA A 155 11.68 2.58 -0.35
C ALA A 155 10.25 3.11 -0.16
N VAL A 156 9.74 3.94 -1.08
CA VAL A 156 8.34 4.38 -1.11
C VAL A 156 7.42 3.22 -1.41
N ALA A 157 7.76 2.37 -2.38
CA ALA A 157 6.97 1.20 -2.77
C ALA A 157 6.93 0.12 -1.68
N ILE A 158 8.04 -0.09 -0.95
CA ILE A 158 8.06 -0.92 0.28
C ILE A 158 7.20 -0.25 1.35
N GLY A 159 7.37 1.06 1.57
CA GLY A 159 6.62 1.80 2.57
C GLY A 159 5.11 1.72 2.37
N ALA A 160 4.64 1.84 1.13
CA ALA A 160 3.23 1.69 0.76
C ALA A 160 2.69 0.29 1.08
N ARG A 161 3.49 -0.77 0.92
CA ARG A 161 3.10 -2.16 1.17
C ARG A 161 3.23 -2.59 2.63
N THR A 162 4.11 -1.91 3.36
CA THR A 162 4.44 -2.26 4.75
C THR A 162 3.89 -1.24 5.76
N ALA A 163 3.06 -0.28 5.31
CA ALA A 163 2.55 0.85 6.11
C ALA A 163 3.66 1.62 6.85
N GLN A 164 4.87 1.67 6.28
CA GLN A 164 6.00 2.40 6.83
C GLN A 164 6.26 3.67 6.03
N ARG A 165 6.63 4.75 6.72
CA ARG A 165 7.14 5.95 6.03
C ARG A 165 8.44 5.58 5.32
N HIS A 166 8.61 6.05 4.09
CA HIS A 166 9.80 5.74 3.28
C HIS A 166 11.13 6.11 3.96
N GLU A 167 11.16 7.13 4.83
CA GLU A 167 12.34 7.47 5.62
C GLU A 167 12.69 6.37 6.63
N LYS A 168 11.70 5.75 7.28
CA LYS A 168 11.92 4.60 8.18
C LYS A 168 12.43 3.39 7.41
N VAL A 169 11.89 3.15 6.22
CA VAL A 169 12.36 2.08 5.33
C VAL A 169 13.82 2.33 4.96
N LEU A 170 14.18 3.52 4.46
CA LEU A 170 15.56 3.86 4.12
C LEU A 170 16.51 3.71 5.32
N THR A 171 16.11 4.18 6.51
CA THR A 171 16.90 3.98 7.74
C THR A 171 17.13 2.51 8.04
N ALA A 172 16.11 1.66 7.89
CA ALA A 172 16.21 0.23 8.15
C ALA A 172 17.05 -0.50 7.08
N LEU A 173 16.92 -0.14 5.79
CA LEU A 173 17.75 -0.71 4.71
C LEU A 173 19.22 -0.35 4.85
N VAL A 174 19.54 0.89 5.27
CA VAL A 174 20.91 1.30 5.59
C VAL A 174 21.41 0.62 6.86
N GLY A 175 20.59 0.56 7.91
CA GLY A 175 20.94 -0.04 9.20
C GLY A 175 21.21 -1.55 9.13
N ALA A 176 20.66 -2.23 8.13
CA ALA A 176 20.98 -3.64 7.83
C ALA A 176 22.46 -3.83 7.46
N GLY A 177 23.13 -2.78 6.98
CA GLY A 177 24.56 -2.73 6.69
C GLY A 177 24.92 -3.03 5.22
N ARG A 178 26.21 -2.89 4.92
CA ARG A 178 26.74 -2.99 3.55
C ARG A 178 26.43 -4.34 2.92
N GLY A 179 25.76 -4.30 1.77
CA GLY A 179 25.39 -5.50 1.01
C GLY A 179 24.16 -6.25 1.54
N ALA A 180 23.51 -5.75 2.59
CA ALA A 180 22.31 -6.36 3.19
C ALA A 180 21.01 -5.62 2.84
N ALA A 181 21.06 -4.57 2.02
CA ALA A 181 19.89 -3.77 1.66
C ALA A 181 18.80 -4.58 0.93
N ALA A 182 19.14 -5.39 -0.08
CA ALA A 182 18.17 -6.24 -0.77
C ALA A 182 17.57 -7.33 0.12
N PRO A 183 18.36 -8.09 0.90
CA PRO A 183 17.81 -9.04 1.90
C PRO A 183 16.88 -8.38 2.92
N ALA A 184 17.21 -7.19 3.40
CA ALA A 184 16.36 -6.45 4.32
C ALA A 184 15.04 -6.00 3.66
N ALA A 185 15.11 -5.51 2.42
CA ALA A 185 13.92 -5.18 1.64
C ALA A 185 13.04 -6.41 1.37
N ALA A 186 13.66 -7.54 1.00
CA ALA A 186 12.97 -8.82 0.78
C ALA A 186 12.23 -9.28 2.03
N ARG A 187 12.89 -9.26 3.21
CA ARG A 187 12.23 -9.58 4.49
C ARG A 187 11.06 -8.66 4.79
N MET A 188 11.23 -7.34 4.66
CA MET A 188 10.13 -6.38 4.86
C MET A 188 8.91 -6.67 3.97
N LEU A 189 9.13 -7.10 2.74
CA LEU A 189 8.04 -7.51 1.83
C LEU A 189 7.43 -8.85 2.24
N LEU A 190 8.26 -9.84 2.54
CA LEU A 190 7.84 -11.21 2.88
C LEU A 190 7.13 -11.29 4.23
N ASP A 191 7.49 -10.47 5.21
CA ASP A 191 6.81 -10.37 6.51
C ASP A 191 5.34 -9.96 6.37
N THR A 192 4.96 -9.35 5.24
CA THR A 192 3.57 -8.98 4.94
C THR A 192 2.82 -10.03 4.14
N LYS A 193 3.50 -11.12 3.73
CA LYS A 193 2.89 -12.17 2.91
C LYS A 193 2.25 -13.24 3.78
N PRO A 194 0.96 -13.59 3.52
CA PRO A 194 0.32 -14.71 4.18
C PRO A 194 1.14 -15.99 4.04
N GLY A 195 1.32 -16.72 5.14
CA GLY A 195 2.00 -18.01 5.15
C GLY A 195 3.52 -17.95 5.10
N PHE A 196 4.17 -16.79 4.93
CA PHE A 196 5.64 -16.73 4.97
C PHE A 196 6.18 -17.10 6.36
N ALA A 197 5.58 -16.56 7.42
CA ALA A 197 5.98 -16.82 8.80
C ALA A 197 5.83 -18.28 9.24
N THR A 198 4.96 -19.05 8.57
CA THR A 198 4.70 -20.46 8.86
C THR A 198 5.65 -21.41 8.13
N LEU A 199 6.43 -20.94 7.16
CA LEU A 199 7.48 -21.72 6.53
C LEU A 199 8.60 -22.04 7.55
N PRO A 200 9.30 -23.19 7.44
CA PRO A 200 10.46 -23.45 8.28
C PRO A 200 11.61 -22.45 7.97
N ASP A 201 12.49 -22.22 8.96
CA ASP A 201 13.52 -21.16 8.87
C ASP A 201 14.44 -21.27 7.63
N PRO A 202 14.93 -22.46 7.23
CA PRO A 202 15.76 -22.61 6.04
C PRO A 202 15.05 -22.15 4.76
N GLU A 203 13.76 -22.44 4.64
CA GLU A 203 12.93 -22.07 3.50
C GLU A 203 12.62 -20.57 3.51
N GLN A 204 12.39 -19.97 4.69
CA GLN A 204 12.28 -18.52 4.80
C GLN A 204 13.56 -17.82 4.32
N GLU A 205 14.73 -18.30 4.74
CA GLU A 205 16.01 -17.76 4.30
C GLU A 205 16.24 -17.95 2.80
N ALA A 206 15.84 -19.09 2.23
CA ALA A 206 15.93 -19.35 0.80
C ALA A 206 15.05 -18.38 -0.02
N VAL A 207 13.80 -18.18 0.38
CA VAL A 207 12.88 -17.23 -0.30
C VAL A 207 13.40 -15.80 -0.17
N VAL A 208 13.88 -15.41 1.02
CA VAL A 208 14.53 -14.09 1.22
C VAL A 208 15.72 -13.92 0.27
N GLY A 209 16.57 -14.95 0.15
CA GLY A 209 17.72 -14.93 -0.74
C GLY A 209 17.32 -14.76 -2.21
N LEU A 210 16.34 -15.52 -2.67
CA LEU A 210 15.83 -15.46 -4.05
C LEU A 210 15.19 -14.11 -4.38
N VAL A 211 14.32 -13.59 -3.51
CA VAL A 211 13.70 -12.27 -3.68
C VAL A 211 14.75 -11.16 -3.64
N ALA A 212 15.76 -11.28 -2.77
CA ALA A 212 16.87 -10.32 -2.71
C ALA A 212 17.70 -10.31 -4.01
N GLN A 213 18.04 -11.48 -4.55
CA GLN A 213 18.76 -11.59 -5.83
C GLN A 213 17.95 -10.99 -6.98
N GLN A 214 16.64 -11.24 -7.02
CA GLN A 214 15.77 -10.63 -8.03
C GLN A 214 15.72 -9.10 -7.89
N LEU A 215 15.67 -8.58 -6.66
CA LEU A 215 15.73 -7.13 -6.41
C LEU A 215 17.04 -6.52 -6.90
N GLU A 216 18.19 -7.14 -6.59
CA GLU A 216 19.51 -6.70 -7.06
C GLU A 216 19.57 -6.68 -8.59
N THR A 217 19.16 -7.78 -9.23
CA THR A 217 19.19 -7.95 -10.69
C THR A 217 18.26 -6.97 -11.40
N THR A 218 17.02 -6.82 -10.91
CA THR A 218 16.02 -5.92 -11.53
C THR A 218 16.43 -4.47 -11.36
N PHE A 219 17.00 -4.11 -10.21
CA PHE A 219 17.53 -2.78 -9.96
C PHE A 219 18.71 -2.44 -10.90
N ALA A 220 19.62 -3.39 -11.14
CA ALA A 220 20.81 -3.16 -11.95
C ALA A 220 20.55 -3.21 -13.47
N SER A 221 19.71 -4.13 -13.94
CA SER A 221 19.35 -4.31 -15.37
C SER A 221 18.60 -3.12 -15.98
N ARG A 222 18.05 -2.24 -15.13
CA ARG A 222 17.44 -0.95 -15.48
C ARG A 222 18.26 -0.10 -16.47
N ASP A 223 19.59 -0.22 -16.44
CA ASP A 223 20.50 0.63 -17.22
C ASP A 223 20.98 -0.04 -18.53
N GLN A 224 21.17 -1.37 -18.55
CA GLN A 224 21.74 -2.06 -19.72
C GLN A 224 20.79 -2.10 -20.92
N GLN A 225 19.49 -2.22 -20.70
CA GLN A 225 18.52 -2.21 -21.80
C GLN A 225 18.29 -0.81 -22.41
N ARG A 226 18.72 0.28 -21.76
CA ARG A 226 18.36 1.66 -22.15
C ARG A 226 19.52 2.62 -22.36
N ALA A 227 20.75 2.28 -21.98
CA ALA A 227 21.93 3.02 -22.45
C ALA A 227 22.04 3.04 -24.00
N ALA A 228 21.42 2.07 -24.69
CA ALA A 228 21.35 1.99 -26.15
C ALA A 228 20.23 2.84 -26.78
N ALA A 229 19.27 3.38 -26.01
CA ALA A 229 18.08 4.07 -26.52
C ALA A 229 18.11 5.60 -26.31
N ARG A 230 19.20 6.16 -25.77
CA ARG A 230 19.30 7.59 -25.41
C ARG A 230 19.61 8.48 -26.62
N GLU A 231 18.57 8.86 -27.37
CA GLU A 231 18.51 10.17 -28.05
C GLU A 231 17.69 11.15 -27.18
N LEU A 232 18.09 12.43 -27.18
CA LEU A 232 17.64 13.46 -26.25
C LEU A 232 16.11 13.70 -26.26
N THR A 233 15.41 13.27 -25.20
CA THR A 233 14.21 13.95 -24.66
C THR A 233 14.23 13.97 -23.12
N GLU A 234 13.29 14.71 -22.56
CA GLU A 234 13.43 15.67 -21.47
C GLU A 234 13.74 15.07 -20.07
N GLU A 235 14.45 15.84 -19.25
CA GLU A 235 14.83 15.56 -17.86
C GLU A 235 13.67 15.09 -16.95
N LEU A 236 12.41 15.40 -17.31
CA LEU A 236 11.20 14.94 -16.63
C LEU A 236 10.77 13.52 -16.99
N GLU A 237 10.93 13.09 -18.25
CA GLU A 237 10.68 11.70 -18.66
C GLU A 237 11.69 10.78 -17.96
N ASN A 238 12.95 11.21 -17.90
CA ASN A 238 14.02 10.51 -17.18
C ASN A 238 13.70 10.33 -15.68
N ARG A 239 13.16 11.36 -15.02
CA ARG A 239 12.73 11.26 -13.60
C ARG A 239 11.53 10.35 -13.39
N ARG A 240 10.56 10.35 -14.32
CA ARG A 240 9.38 9.47 -14.25
C ARG A 240 9.78 8.00 -14.46
N GLU A 241 10.70 7.75 -15.37
CA GLU A 241 11.25 6.42 -15.64
C GLU A 241 12.10 5.88 -14.48
N ASP A 242 12.90 6.73 -13.83
CA ASP A 242 13.68 6.35 -12.65
C ASP A 242 12.78 5.89 -11.50
N VAL A 243 11.68 6.61 -11.27
CA VAL A 243 10.68 6.29 -10.24
C VAL A 243 9.91 5.02 -10.57
N THR A 244 9.50 4.83 -11.83
CA THR A 244 8.80 3.60 -12.25
C THR A 244 9.70 2.37 -12.22
N GLY A 245 11.00 2.50 -12.51
CA GLY A 245 11.93 1.37 -12.41
C GLY A 245 12.15 0.87 -10.97
N GLY A 246 12.32 1.78 -10.01
CA GLY A 246 12.47 1.43 -8.59
C GLY A 246 11.20 0.82 -7.98
N ALA A 247 10.03 1.35 -8.32
CA ALA A 247 8.74 0.78 -7.91
C ALA A 247 8.47 -0.57 -8.61
N GLY A 248 8.75 -0.68 -9.90
CA GLY A 248 8.56 -1.91 -10.68
C GLY A 248 9.43 -3.08 -10.19
N ALA A 249 10.65 -2.81 -9.71
CA ALA A 249 11.47 -3.84 -9.05
C ALA A 249 10.78 -4.43 -7.81
N ILE A 250 10.06 -3.61 -7.05
CA ILE A 250 9.27 -4.06 -5.90
C ILE A 250 8.01 -4.80 -6.34
N ASP A 251 7.35 -4.38 -7.41
CA ASP A 251 6.18 -5.09 -7.95
C ASP A 251 6.56 -6.52 -8.37
N VAL A 252 7.65 -6.67 -9.13
CA VAL A 252 8.19 -7.97 -9.57
C VAL A 252 8.60 -8.82 -8.37
N ALA A 253 9.36 -8.25 -7.43
CA ALA A 253 9.81 -8.96 -6.24
C ALA A 253 8.65 -9.39 -5.33
N SER A 254 7.62 -8.54 -5.19
CA SER A 254 6.43 -8.82 -4.40
C SER A 254 5.58 -9.93 -5.02
N ARG A 255 5.48 -9.98 -6.35
CA ARG A 255 4.81 -11.07 -7.07
C ARG A 255 5.57 -12.39 -6.93
N LEU A 256 6.88 -12.36 -7.21
CA LEU A 256 7.75 -13.53 -7.05
C LEU A 256 7.74 -14.07 -5.61
N ALA A 257 7.72 -13.18 -4.62
CA ALA A 257 7.58 -13.55 -3.22
C ALA A 257 6.27 -14.30 -2.94
N ALA A 258 5.15 -13.84 -3.50
CA ALA A 258 3.86 -14.50 -3.31
C ALA A 258 3.81 -15.87 -4.00
N GLU A 259 4.31 -15.94 -5.25
CA GLU A 259 4.42 -17.19 -6.02
C GLU A 259 5.27 -18.23 -5.28
N GLN A 260 6.46 -17.85 -4.80
CA GLN A 260 7.37 -18.78 -4.14
C GLN A 260 6.87 -19.25 -2.77
N VAL A 261 6.22 -18.37 -2.00
CA VAL A 261 5.57 -18.78 -0.74
C VAL A 261 4.44 -19.77 -1.02
N GLN A 262 3.63 -19.51 -2.05
CA GLN A 262 2.55 -20.43 -2.43
C GLN A 262 3.07 -21.76 -2.96
N GLU A 263 4.08 -21.77 -3.83
CA GLU A 263 4.71 -22.99 -4.35
C GLU A 263 5.29 -23.86 -3.23
N LEU A 264 5.88 -23.26 -2.20
CA LEU A 264 6.37 -23.98 -1.04
C LEU A 264 5.24 -24.58 -0.19
N HIS A 265 4.14 -23.85 0.01
CA HIS A 265 2.96 -24.42 0.68
C HIS A 265 2.36 -25.58 -0.12
N ASP A 266 2.18 -25.40 -1.43
CA ASP A 266 1.70 -26.46 -2.33
C ASP A 266 2.62 -27.69 -2.32
N PHE A 267 3.94 -27.48 -2.22
CA PHE A 267 4.92 -28.55 -2.08
C PHE A 267 4.77 -29.28 -0.74
N PHE A 268 4.67 -28.55 0.37
CA PHE A 268 4.50 -29.14 1.71
C PHE A 268 3.17 -29.88 1.86
N ASP A 269 2.11 -29.38 1.27
CA ASP A 269 0.78 -30.00 1.33
C ASP A 269 0.73 -31.32 0.53
N ARG A 270 1.65 -31.53 -0.42
CA ARG A 270 1.82 -32.82 -1.13
C ARG A 270 2.67 -33.83 -0.36
N LEU A 271 3.44 -33.39 0.64
CA LEU A 271 4.25 -34.28 1.44
C LEU A 271 3.38 -35.00 2.49
N PRO A 272 3.70 -36.26 2.85
CA PRO A 272 3.04 -36.91 3.97
C PRO A 272 3.22 -36.09 5.26
N GLU A 273 2.21 -36.06 6.14
CA GLU A 273 2.29 -35.36 7.45
C GLU A 273 3.48 -35.83 8.31
N SER A 274 3.92 -37.09 8.12
CA SER A 274 5.08 -37.67 8.78
C SER A 274 6.43 -37.20 8.23
N HIS A 275 6.45 -36.40 7.16
CA HIS A 275 7.68 -35.88 6.58
C HIS A 275 8.33 -34.85 7.53
N PRO A 276 9.66 -34.90 7.77
CA PRO A 276 10.33 -34.05 8.76
C PRO A 276 10.13 -32.54 8.53
N ALA A 277 9.95 -32.11 7.29
CA ALA A 277 9.64 -30.71 6.99
C ALA A 277 8.19 -30.31 7.36
N ASN A 278 7.22 -31.22 7.21
CA ASN A 278 5.86 -31.02 7.69
C ASN A 278 5.80 -31.09 9.22
N GLN A 279 6.61 -31.94 9.84
CA GLN A 279 6.79 -31.96 11.28
C GLN A 279 7.42 -30.67 11.79
N ALA A 280 8.47 -30.14 11.15
CA ALA A 280 9.07 -28.86 11.53
C ALA A 280 8.11 -27.67 11.33
N ARG A 281 7.32 -27.66 10.26
CA ARG A 281 6.24 -26.69 10.04
C ARG A 281 5.17 -26.81 11.13
N ALA A 282 4.71 -28.03 11.42
CA ALA A 282 3.74 -28.31 12.47
C ALA A 282 4.29 -27.99 13.86
N GLU A 283 5.57 -28.23 14.15
CA GLU A 283 6.25 -27.90 15.40
C GLU A 283 6.53 -26.40 15.53
N LYS A 284 6.71 -25.67 14.44
CA LYS A 284 6.82 -24.21 14.45
C LYS A 284 5.44 -23.56 14.66
N VAL A 285 4.41 -24.12 14.02
CA VAL A 285 3.01 -23.76 14.25
C VAL A 285 2.54 -24.17 15.66
N ALA A 286 2.95 -25.34 16.16
CA ALA A 286 2.61 -25.83 17.50
C ALA A 286 3.50 -25.27 18.61
N GLY A 287 4.74 -24.89 18.29
CA GLY A 287 5.70 -24.20 19.15
C GLY A 287 5.38 -22.72 19.31
N ALA A 288 4.68 -22.13 18.35
CA ALA A 288 3.80 -21.01 18.58
C ALA A 288 2.50 -21.52 19.22
N GLN A 289 2.56 -22.05 20.45
CA GLN A 289 1.35 -22.44 21.17
C GLN A 289 0.37 -21.26 21.15
N VAL A 290 -0.72 -21.39 20.40
CA VAL A 290 -1.81 -20.42 20.47
C VAL A 290 -2.45 -20.64 21.82
N ASP A 291 -2.00 -19.86 22.80
CA ASP A 291 -2.55 -19.88 24.15
C ASP A 291 -4.06 -19.71 24.06
N ARG A 292 -4.81 -20.40 24.93
CA ARG A 292 -6.25 -20.20 24.99
C ARG A 292 -6.56 -18.71 25.16
N PRO A 293 -7.52 -18.14 24.40
CA PRO A 293 -7.99 -16.80 24.67
C PRO A 293 -8.64 -16.74 26.07
N GLU A 294 -8.17 -15.81 26.90
CA GLU A 294 -8.61 -15.51 28.26
C GLU A 294 -10.04 -14.93 28.31
N SER A 295 -10.55 -14.44 27.18
CA SER A 295 -11.90 -13.87 27.08
C SER A 295 -12.39 -13.82 25.63
N VAL A 296 -13.70 -13.62 25.46
CA VAL A 296 -14.33 -13.38 24.15
C VAL A 296 -13.74 -12.14 23.47
N ASP A 297 -13.46 -11.06 24.21
CA ASP A 297 -12.81 -9.86 23.66
C ASP A 297 -11.43 -10.18 23.10
N GLN A 298 -10.64 -10.99 23.82
CA GLN A 298 -9.33 -11.40 23.32
C GLN A 298 -9.44 -12.29 22.07
N LEU A 299 -10.39 -13.23 22.03
CA LEU A 299 -10.64 -14.06 20.85
C LEU A 299 -11.00 -13.19 19.64
N VAL A 300 -11.94 -12.26 19.80
CA VAL A 300 -12.40 -11.36 18.74
C VAL A 300 -11.26 -10.46 18.24
N ARG A 301 -10.42 -9.91 19.13
CA ARG A 301 -9.20 -9.15 18.73
C ARG A 301 -8.18 -9.98 17.95
N ARG A 302 -8.07 -11.27 18.25
CA ARG A 302 -7.17 -12.16 17.50
C ARG A 302 -7.76 -12.48 16.12
N ILE A 303 -9.08 -12.68 16.03
CA ILE A 303 -9.80 -12.82 14.75
C ILE A 303 -9.61 -11.56 13.90
N GLU A 304 -9.85 -10.37 14.46
CA GLU A 304 -9.60 -9.08 13.80
C GLU A 304 -8.20 -9.00 13.20
N ARG A 305 -7.16 -9.33 14.00
CA ARG A 305 -5.77 -9.34 13.52
C ARG A 305 -5.58 -10.33 12.38
N THR A 306 -6.13 -11.54 12.51
CA THR A 306 -6.04 -12.58 11.49
C THR A 306 -6.71 -12.14 10.19
N VAL A 307 -7.90 -11.54 10.26
CA VAL A 307 -8.59 -10.97 9.10
C VAL A 307 -7.76 -9.86 8.46
N GLY A 308 -7.15 -8.99 9.26
CA GLY A 308 -6.22 -7.97 8.78
C GLY A 308 -5.05 -8.57 7.99
N GLU A 309 -4.39 -9.60 8.55
CA GLU A 309 -3.30 -10.30 7.87
C GLU A 309 -3.74 -10.96 6.55
N LEU A 310 -4.89 -11.63 6.54
CA LEU A 310 -5.41 -12.35 5.37
C LEU A 310 -5.89 -11.42 4.24
N THR A 311 -6.45 -10.27 4.60
CA THR A 311 -6.87 -9.23 3.65
C THR A 311 -5.74 -8.27 3.27
N GLY A 312 -4.60 -8.33 3.96
CA GLY A 312 -3.49 -7.38 3.79
C GLY A 312 -3.76 -6.00 4.39
N THR A 313 -4.80 -5.85 5.21
CA THR A 313 -5.18 -4.60 5.88
C THR A 313 -4.66 -4.56 7.32
N ARG A 314 -4.09 -3.42 7.72
CA ARG A 314 -3.62 -3.23 9.11
C ARG A 314 -4.55 -2.36 9.94
N HIS A 315 -5.47 -1.65 9.28
CA HIS A 315 -6.42 -0.77 9.93
C HIS A 315 -7.79 -1.45 10.01
N SER A 316 -8.35 -1.50 11.21
CA SER A 316 -9.75 -1.85 11.42
C SER A 316 -10.51 -0.64 11.92
N MET A 317 -11.73 -0.49 11.41
CA MET A 317 -12.69 0.51 11.88
C MET A 317 -13.48 0.02 13.11
N TRP A 318 -13.28 -1.22 13.59
CA TRP A 318 -14.00 -1.76 14.75
C TRP A 318 -13.86 -0.86 15.98
N ASN A 319 -15.00 -0.55 16.62
CA ASN A 319 -15.04 0.36 17.77
C ASN A 319 -14.75 -0.34 19.12
N THR A 320 -14.30 -1.60 19.10
CA THR A 320 -14.04 -2.48 20.27
C THR A 320 -15.26 -2.90 21.07
N ASP A 321 -16.46 -2.47 20.72
CA ASP A 321 -17.68 -2.88 21.43
C ASP A 321 -18.21 -4.22 20.87
N ILE A 322 -18.71 -5.05 21.79
CA ILE A 322 -19.47 -6.28 21.52
C ILE A 322 -20.83 -6.15 22.20
N GLN A 323 -21.92 -6.28 21.44
CA GLN A 323 -23.29 -6.11 21.92
C GLN A 323 -24.19 -7.27 21.51
N PRO A 324 -25.25 -7.57 22.29
CA PRO A 324 -26.28 -8.50 21.85
C PRO A 324 -27.01 -7.95 20.63
N GLN A 325 -27.43 -8.85 19.74
CA GLN A 325 -28.16 -8.51 18.51
C GLN A 325 -29.60 -8.02 18.81
N ASN A 326 -29.74 -6.78 19.30
CA ASN A 326 -31.01 -6.12 19.59
C ASN A 326 -31.17 -4.85 18.70
N GLY A 327 -31.87 -4.96 17.56
CA GLY A 327 -32.27 -3.83 16.70
C GLY A 327 -31.19 -3.24 15.75
N GLN A 328 -31.52 -2.16 15.03
CA GLN A 328 -30.64 -1.49 14.06
C GLN A 328 -29.42 -0.82 14.73
N SER A 329 -28.23 -1.07 14.18
CA SER A 329 -26.92 -0.78 14.76
C SER A 329 -26.51 0.71 14.81
N PRO A 330 -25.73 1.12 15.82
CA PRO A 330 -24.69 2.13 15.66
C PRO A 330 -23.46 1.54 14.92
N ASP A 331 -22.78 2.38 14.14
CA ASP A 331 -21.69 2.01 13.23
C ASP A 331 -20.49 1.37 13.95
N LEU A 332 -20.02 0.23 13.42
CA LEU A 332 -18.74 -0.43 13.73
C LEU A 332 -18.66 -1.27 15.02
N THR A 333 -19.79 -1.68 15.60
CA THR A 333 -19.88 -2.59 16.77
C THR A 333 -20.13 -4.06 16.37
N LEU A 334 -19.47 -5.01 17.02
CA LEU A 334 -19.72 -6.45 16.82
C LEU A 334 -21.01 -6.89 17.51
N ARG A 335 -21.89 -7.56 16.76
CA ARG A 335 -23.16 -8.06 17.27
C ARG A 335 -23.22 -9.56 17.17
N LEU A 336 -23.48 -10.19 18.32
CA LEU A 336 -23.63 -11.64 18.44
C LEU A 336 -25.00 -11.93 19.03
N THR A 337 -25.60 -13.05 18.62
CA THR A 337 -26.77 -13.58 19.32
C THR A 337 -26.37 -14.05 20.72
N GLU A 338 -27.33 -14.20 21.63
CA GLU A 338 -27.07 -14.72 22.98
C GLU A 338 -26.39 -16.09 22.92
N ASN A 339 -26.86 -16.98 22.03
CA ASN A 339 -26.27 -18.31 21.83
C ASN A 339 -24.83 -18.23 21.29
N GLN A 340 -24.55 -17.35 20.32
CA GLN A 340 -23.20 -17.17 19.78
C GLN A 340 -22.24 -16.62 20.85
N ALA A 341 -22.67 -15.61 21.61
CA ALA A 341 -21.86 -15.02 22.67
C ALA A 341 -21.56 -16.03 23.79
N LEU A 342 -22.54 -16.85 24.18
CA LEU A 342 -22.36 -17.93 25.15
C LEU A 342 -21.40 -19.01 24.63
N ALA A 343 -21.58 -19.47 23.39
CA ALA A 343 -20.72 -20.49 22.80
C ALA A 343 -19.27 -20.01 22.62
N LEU A 344 -19.04 -18.76 22.20
CA LEU A 344 -17.70 -18.18 22.16
C LEU A 344 -17.09 -18.04 23.56
N ARG A 345 -17.91 -17.76 24.59
CA ARG A 345 -17.46 -17.77 25.98
C ARG A 345 -17.02 -19.17 26.41
N GLU A 346 -17.74 -20.21 26.04
CA GLU A 346 -17.38 -21.59 26.38
C GLU A 346 -16.05 -22.02 25.75
N LEU A 347 -15.72 -21.54 24.55
CA LEU A 347 -14.38 -21.71 23.96
C LEU A 347 -13.26 -21.10 24.82
N THR A 348 -13.56 -20.03 25.55
CA THR A 348 -12.61 -19.30 26.41
C THR A 348 -12.56 -19.84 27.84
N GLU A 349 -13.66 -20.41 28.35
CA GLU A 349 -13.81 -20.78 29.76
C GLU A 349 -13.68 -22.29 30.05
N ASN A 350 -14.23 -23.20 29.21
CA ASN A 350 -14.54 -24.58 29.66
C ASN A 350 -13.60 -25.72 29.22
N GLY A 351 -12.52 -25.47 28.48
CA GLY A 351 -11.77 -26.57 27.86
C GLY A 351 -10.71 -27.30 28.73
N GLN A 352 -10.80 -27.32 30.07
CA GLN A 352 -9.99 -28.28 30.86
C GLN A 352 -10.75 -29.60 31.14
N ASP A 353 -12.07 -29.64 30.97
CA ASP A 353 -12.91 -30.71 31.54
C ASP A 353 -13.61 -31.64 30.51
N GLY A 354 -13.39 -31.49 29.20
CA GLY A 354 -13.90 -32.45 28.21
C GLY A 354 -14.33 -31.87 26.87
N PRO A 355 -14.96 -32.67 25.99
CA PRO A 355 -15.48 -32.22 24.71
C PRO A 355 -16.65 -31.24 24.89
N LEU A 356 -16.71 -30.21 24.04
CA LEU A 356 -17.84 -29.28 23.94
C LEU A 356 -19.12 -30.00 23.50
N ALA A 357 -20.29 -29.53 23.95
CA ALA A 357 -21.54 -30.11 23.47
C ALA A 357 -21.77 -29.74 21.99
N PRO A 358 -22.40 -30.61 21.17
CA PRO A 358 -22.56 -30.35 19.73
C PRO A 358 -23.28 -29.03 19.38
N GLU A 359 -24.21 -28.61 20.23
CA GLU A 359 -24.95 -27.35 20.08
C GLU A 359 -24.02 -26.14 20.26
N ASP A 360 -23.13 -26.19 21.25
CA ASP A 360 -22.16 -25.13 21.54
C ASP A 360 -21.08 -25.05 20.46
N VAL A 361 -20.64 -26.20 19.92
CA VAL A 361 -19.71 -26.23 18.80
C VAL A 361 -20.32 -25.56 17.56
N THR A 362 -21.59 -25.83 17.26
CA THR A 362 -22.30 -25.24 16.12
C THR A 362 -22.46 -23.72 16.32
N ALA A 363 -22.91 -23.29 17.49
CA ALA A 363 -23.08 -21.88 17.83
C ALA A 363 -21.74 -21.12 17.88
N ALA A 364 -20.66 -21.76 18.33
CA ALA A 364 -19.31 -21.19 18.35
C ALA A 364 -18.78 -21.00 16.93
N ARG A 365 -19.01 -21.98 16.04
CA ARG A 365 -18.68 -21.87 14.63
C ARG A 365 -19.42 -20.73 13.94
N GLU A 366 -20.73 -20.61 14.15
CA GLU A 366 -21.51 -19.47 13.67
C GLU A 366 -20.99 -18.15 14.24
N GLY A 367 -20.66 -18.11 15.54
CA GLY A 367 -20.08 -16.93 16.18
C GLY A 367 -18.76 -16.49 15.55
N ILE A 368 -17.86 -17.43 15.22
CA ILE A 368 -16.60 -17.15 14.53
C ILE A 368 -16.84 -16.63 13.11
N LEU A 369 -17.79 -17.22 12.37
CA LEU A 369 -18.15 -16.74 11.03
C LEU A 369 -18.72 -15.32 11.06
N VAL A 370 -19.63 -15.03 12.00
CA VAL A 370 -20.21 -13.69 12.18
C VAL A 370 -19.13 -12.67 12.58
N ALA A 371 -18.25 -13.04 13.51
CA ALA A 371 -17.12 -12.19 13.91
C ALA A 371 -16.20 -11.91 12.71
N THR A 372 -15.83 -12.95 11.97
CA THR A 372 -14.98 -12.83 10.78
C THR A 372 -15.61 -11.92 9.73
N SER A 373 -16.85 -12.19 9.32
CA SER A 373 -17.57 -11.39 8.32
C SER A 373 -17.71 -9.92 8.76
N SER A 374 -17.99 -9.67 10.05
CA SER A 374 -18.04 -8.32 10.60
C SER A 374 -16.68 -7.61 10.54
N HIS A 375 -15.59 -8.30 10.87
CA HIS A 375 -14.24 -7.73 10.78
C HIS A 375 -13.78 -7.52 9.34
N THR A 376 -14.20 -8.37 8.40
CA THR A 376 -13.94 -8.19 6.97
C THR A 376 -14.54 -6.88 6.47
N ARG A 377 -15.77 -6.56 6.86
CA ARG A 377 -16.37 -5.26 6.56
C ARG A 377 -15.55 -4.07 7.07
N TRP A 378 -14.91 -4.21 8.23
CA TRP A 378 -14.17 -3.13 8.89
C TRP A 378 -12.68 -3.11 8.59
N ALA A 379 -12.17 -4.15 7.92
CA ALA A 379 -10.85 -4.19 7.34
C ALA A 379 -10.79 -3.18 6.20
N VAL A 380 -9.98 -2.14 6.38
CA VAL A 380 -9.89 -1.04 5.42
C VAL A 380 -8.43 -0.62 5.19
N PRO A 381 -8.09 -0.01 4.05
CA PRO A 381 -6.77 0.56 3.81
C PRO A 381 -6.52 1.77 4.72
N ASP A 382 -5.25 2.10 4.99
CA ASP A 382 -4.86 3.25 5.82
C ASP A 382 -5.40 4.60 5.31
N SER A 383 -5.69 4.70 4.01
CA SER A 383 -6.29 5.89 3.38
C SER A 383 -7.80 6.02 3.63
N TYR A 384 -8.47 4.95 4.04
CA TYR A 384 -9.91 4.93 4.29
C TYR A 384 -10.19 5.48 5.69
N SER A 385 -10.85 6.65 5.73
CA SER A 385 -11.08 7.38 6.98
C SER A 385 -12.54 7.27 7.44
N LEU A 386 -12.80 7.62 8.70
CA LEU A 386 -14.17 7.73 9.23
C LEU A 386 -15.06 8.69 8.40
N ARG A 387 -14.48 9.70 7.76
CA ARG A 387 -15.19 10.57 6.82
C ARG A 387 -15.62 9.81 5.55
N ALA A 388 -14.77 8.92 5.03
CA ALA A 388 -15.10 8.08 3.89
C ALA A 388 -16.22 7.10 4.24
N GLU A 389 -16.17 6.48 5.44
CA GLU A 389 -17.24 5.62 5.92
C GLU A 389 -18.58 6.37 6.09
N GLN A 390 -18.54 7.59 6.62
CA GLN A 390 -19.74 8.44 6.72
C GLN A 390 -20.30 8.84 5.35
N ALA A 391 -19.44 9.10 4.37
CA ALA A 391 -19.87 9.37 3.01
C ALA A 391 -20.52 8.13 2.37
N ALA A 392 -19.89 6.95 2.53
CA ALA A 392 -20.44 5.68 2.09
C ALA A 392 -21.77 5.36 2.77
N ARG A 393 -21.96 5.74 4.03
CA ARG A 393 -23.21 5.54 4.77
C ARG A 393 -24.41 6.23 4.11
N SER A 394 -24.22 7.39 3.48
CA SER A 394 -25.29 8.13 2.81
C SER A 394 -25.85 7.43 1.56
N VAL A 395 -25.08 6.50 0.99
CA VAL A 395 -25.43 5.69 -0.18
C VAL A 395 -25.35 4.18 0.13
N ALA A 396 -25.32 3.83 1.42
CA ALA A 396 -25.10 2.45 1.90
C ALA A 396 -26.03 1.38 1.33
N PRO A 397 -27.32 1.64 1.03
CA PRO A 397 -28.19 0.62 0.45
C PRO A 397 -27.60 -0.04 -0.81
N ARG A 398 -26.97 0.76 -1.69
CA ARG A 398 -26.37 0.28 -2.94
C ARG A 398 -25.24 -0.75 -2.72
N PHE A 399 -24.52 -0.65 -1.60
CA PHE A 399 -23.35 -1.48 -1.32
C PHE A 399 -23.65 -2.66 -0.39
N THR A 400 -24.88 -2.75 0.14
CA THR A 400 -25.21 -3.73 1.19
C THR A 400 -25.07 -5.17 0.69
N THR A 401 -25.50 -5.43 -0.55
CA THR A 401 -25.45 -6.78 -1.13
C THR A 401 -24.03 -7.24 -1.38
N ILE A 402 -23.18 -6.40 -2.00
CA ILE A 402 -21.79 -6.78 -2.27
C ILE A 402 -20.98 -6.92 -0.97
N GLU A 403 -21.21 -6.04 0.01
CA GLU A 403 -20.61 -6.14 1.34
C GLU A 403 -20.94 -7.47 2.01
N GLN A 404 -22.22 -7.85 2.03
CA GLN A 404 -22.66 -9.11 2.62
C GLN A 404 -22.09 -10.31 1.86
N ALA A 405 -22.12 -10.27 0.52
CA ALA A 405 -21.63 -11.35 -0.33
C ALA A 405 -20.14 -11.61 -0.11
N VAL A 406 -19.32 -10.56 -0.18
CA VAL A 406 -17.85 -10.65 -0.03
C VAL A 406 -17.46 -11.06 1.39
N SER A 407 -18.05 -10.41 2.40
CA SER A 407 -17.68 -10.67 3.80
C SER A 407 -18.05 -12.09 4.22
N THR A 408 -19.19 -12.60 3.74
CA THR A 408 -19.63 -13.98 4.03
C THR A 408 -18.80 -15.00 3.26
N ALA A 409 -18.55 -14.78 1.95
CA ALA A 409 -17.69 -15.65 1.16
C ALA A 409 -16.28 -15.76 1.76
N PHE A 410 -15.69 -14.63 2.16
CA PHE A 410 -14.38 -14.59 2.82
C PHE A 410 -14.39 -15.37 4.14
N ALA A 411 -15.41 -15.15 4.99
CA ALA A 411 -15.50 -15.82 6.28
C ALA A 411 -15.63 -17.35 6.14
N GLU A 412 -16.41 -17.80 5.18
CA GLU A 412 -16.58 -19.22 4.86
C GLU A 412 -15.30 -19.84 4.29
N ASP A 413 -14.63 -19.18 3.35
CA ASP A 413 -13.44 -19.70 2.67
C ASP A 413 -12.22 -19.77 3.60
N HIS A 414 -12.11 -18.83 4.55
CA HIS A 414 -10.99 -18.74 5.50
C HIS A 414 -11.31 -19.28 6.90
N PHE A 415 -12.49 -19.89 7.11
CA PHE A 415 -12.92 -20.36 8.43
C PHE A 415 -11.90 -21.27 9.11
N ASN A 416 -11.40 -22.27 8.38
CA ASN A 416 -10.45 -23.24 8.94
C ASN A 416 -9.14 -22.55 9.37
N GLU A 417 -8.61 -21.66 8.53
CA GLU A 417 -7.37 -20.93 8.82
C GLU A 417 -7.53 -19.99 10.02
N ILE A 418 -8.68 -19.33 10.14
CA ILE A 418 -9.01 -18.48 11.30
C ILE A 418 -9.09 -19.33 12.56
N VAL A 419 -9.76 -20.49 12.52
CA VAL A 419 -9.85 -21.39 13.67
C VAL A 419 -8.47 -21.86 14.14
N ASP A 420 -7.58 -22.28 13.23
CA ASP A 420 -6.23 -22.76 13.57
C ASP A 420 -5.36 -21.69 14.22
N ARG A 421 -5.45 -20.45 13.72
CA ARG A 421 -4.61 -19.36 14.20
C ARG A 421 -5.08 -18.79 15.54
N ASN A 422 -6.33 -19.05 15.91
CA ASN A 422 -6.97 -18.37 17.05
C ASN A 422 -7.33 -19.30 18.22
N LEU A 423 -7.41 -20.62 17.99
CA LEU A 423 -7.78 -21.60 19.01
C LEU A 423 -6.69 -22.67 19.21
N PRO A 424 -6.55 -23.22 20.43
CA PRO A 424 -5.74 -24.40 20.67
C PRO A 424 -6.18 -25.60 19.81
N ALA A 425 -5.23 -26.42 19.34
CA ALA A 425 -5.47 -27.52 18.39
C ALA A 425 -6.67 -28.43 18.74
N GLY A 426 -6.80 -28.84 20.00
CA GLY A 426 -7.91 -29.72 20.43
C GLY A 426 -9.29 -29.05 20.42
N LEU A 427 -9.36 -27.72 20.54
CA LEU A 427 -10.60 -26.95 20.38
C LEU A 427 -10.86 -26.62 18.90
N ALA A 428 -9.80 -26.33 18.14
CA ALA A 428 -9.87 -26.11 16.70
C ALA A 428 -10.47 -27.33 15.98
N GLU A 429 -10.00 -28.54 16.33
CA GLU A 429 -10.53 -29.79 15.78
C GLU A 429 -12.03 -29.96 16.09
N GLN A 430 -12.44 -29.73 17.35
CA GLN A 430 -13.84 -29.81 17.74
C GLN A 430 -14.72 -28.83 16.97
N VAL A 431 -14.28 -27.58 16.79
CA VAL A 431 -15.03 -26.55 16.06
C VAL A 431 -15.16 -26.85 14.56
N ARG A 432 -14.25 -27.66 13.99
CA ARG A 432 -14.28 -28.07 12.57
C ARG A 432 -15.17 -29.27 12.30
N LEU A 433 -15.24 -30.20 13.25
CA LEU A 433 -15.89 -31.52 13.10
C LEU A 433 -17.39 -31.51 12.76
N PRO A 434 -18.24 -30.54 13.17
CA PRO A 434 -19.64 -30.52 12.78
C PRO A 434 -19.83 -30.31 11.27
N GLU A 435 -20.96 -30.81 10.76
CA GLU A 435 -21.47 -30.46 9.44
C GLU A 435 -21.47 -28.92 9.30
N ALA A 436 -20.94 -28.42 8.18
CA ALA A 436 -20.78 -26.98 7.99
C ALA A 436 -22.12 -26.28 8.21
N PRO A 437 -22.16 -25.11 8.90
CA PRO A 437 -23.37 -24.31 8.97
C PRO A 437 -23.87 -24.07 7.54
N ARG A 438 -25.18 -23.84 7.39
CA ARG A 438 -25.75 -23.51 6.08
C ARG A 438 -24.94 -22.38 5.47
N LEU A 439 -24.16 -22.73 4.45
CA LEU A 439 -23.45 -21.76 3.63
C LEU A 439 -24.49 -20.77 3.11
N ASP A 440 -24.10 -19.51 2.96
CA ASP A 440 -24.95 -18.59 2.22
C ASP A 440 -25.09 -19.11 0.79
N GLU A 441 -26.27 -19.63 0.47
CA GLU A 441 -26.62 -20.12 -0.86
C GLU A 441 -27.03 -18.98 -1.80
N LYS A 442 -27.14 -17.74 -1.30
CA LYS A 442 -27.70 -16.59 -2.02
C LYS A 442 -26.63 -15.64 -2.51
N PHE A 443 -25.88 -14.99 -1.62
CA PHE A 443 -25.01 -13.86 -2.00
C PHE A 443 -23.54 -14.24 -2.09
N ALA A 444 -23.02 -14.99 -1.12
CA ALA A 444 -21.63 -15.47 -1.12
C ALA A 444 -21.19 -16.19 -2.42
N PRO A 445 -22.01 -17.05 -3.06
CA PRO A 445 -21.61 -17.73 -4.28
C PRO A 445 -21.39 -16.75 -5.44
N ALA A 446 -22.15 -15.65 -5.49
CA ALA A 446 -21.97 -14.59 -6.49
C ALA A 446 -20.65 -13.83 -6.30
N ALA A 447 -20.26 -13.50 -5.07
CA ALA A 447 -18.95 -12.91 -4.81
C ALA A 447 -17.80 -13.85 -5.21
N ARG A 448 -17.90 -15.15 -4.89
CA ARG A 448 -16.94 -16.17 -5.34
C ARG A 448 -16.88 -16.27 -6.86
N GLY A 449 -18.03 -16.28 -7.51
CA GLY A 449 -18.13 -16.33 -8.98
C GLY A 449 -17.45 -15.14 -9.65
N LEU A 450 -17.69 -13.93 -9.12
CA LEU A 450 -17.05 -12.70 -9.56
C LEU A 450 -15.53 -12.78 -9.39
N ALA A 451 -15.06 -13.04 -8.17
CA ALA A 451 -13.64 -13.08 -7.86
C ALA A 451 -12.91 -14.15 -8.68
N ASN A 452 -13.46 -15.36 -8.78
CA ASN A 452 -12.87 -16.45 -9.56
C ASN A 452 -12.80 -16.12 -11.06
N ALA A 453 -13.84 -15.48 -11.63
CA ALA A 453 -13.80 -15.07 -13.03
C ALA A 453 -12.71 -14.02 -13.30
N ILE A 454 -12.49 -13.10 -12.35
CA ILE A 454 -11.42 -12.11 -12.42
C ILE A 454 -10.04 -12.76 -12.24
N ASP A 455 -9.86 -13.61 -11.24
CA ASP A 455 -8.60 -14.32 -10.99
C ASP A 455 -8.19 -15.15 -12.22
N VAL A 456 -9.12 -15.90 -12.81
CA VAL A 456 -8.88 -16.68 -14.03
C VAL A 456 -8.53 -15.79 -15.22
N ALA A 457 -9.24 -14.67 -15.41
CA ALA A 457 -8.99 -13.76 -16.54
C ALA A 457 -7.68 -12.97 -16.41
N THR A 458 -7.16 -12.81 -15.19
CA THR A 458 -5.92 -12.08 -14.88
C THR A 458 -4.75 -12.99 -14.52
N GLU A 459 -4.92 -14.32 -14.68
CA GLU A 459 -3.93 -15.34 -14.34
C GLU A 459 -3.41 -15.26 -12.88
N ARG A 460 -4.29 -14.85 -11.95
CA ARG A 460 -3.98 -14.77 -10.52
C ARG A 460 -4.31 -16.06 -9.76
N PRO A 461 -3.64 -16.32 -8.63
CA PRO A 461 -4.03 -17.37 -7.69
C PRO A 461 -5.51 -17.27 -7.30
N ALA A 462 -6.17 -18.43 -7.21
CA ALA A 462 -7.57 -18.50 -6.83
C ALA A 462 -7.83 -17.86 -5.45
N GLY A 463 -8.84 -16.98 -5.37
CA GLY A 463 -9.24 -16.31 -4.14
C GLY A 463 -8.40 -15.07 -3.78
N GLU A 464 -7.44 -14.66 -4.63
CA GLU A 464 -6.69 -13.41 -4.42
C GLU A 464 -7.60 -12.18 -4.56
N THR A 465 -8.43 -12.14 -5.61
CA THR A 465 -9.37 -11.02 -5.79
C THR A 465 -10.36 -10.93 -4.63
N LEU A 466 -10.89 -12.05 -4.14
CA LEU A 466 -11.81 -12.05 -3.01
C LEU A 466 -11.17 -11.48 -1.74
N ARG A 467 -9.93 -11.88 -1.43
CA ARG A 467 -9.17 -11.34 -0.28
C ARG A 467 -8.92 -9.84 -0.40
N ARG A 468 -8.64 -9.35 -1.61
CA ARG A 468 -8.46 -7.92 -1.87
C ARG A 468 -9.75 -7.15 -1.69
N MET A 469 -10.86 -7.62 -2.28
CA MET A 469 -12.19 -7.03 -2.10
C MET A 469 -12.57 -6.93 -0.62
N ALA A 470 -12.30 -8.00 0.15
CA ALA A 470 -12.52 -8.08 1.57
C ALA A 470 -11.73 -7.04 2.41
N GLY A 471 -10.70 -6.39 1.85
CA GLY A 471 -9.85 -5.41 2.54
C GLY A 471 -10.11 -3.94 2.20
N GLU A 472 -11.16 -3.61 1.45
CA GLU A 472 -11.37 -2.23 0.95
C GLU A 472 -12.45 -1.42 1.70
N GLY A 473 -13.16 -2.05 2.65
CA GLY A 473 -14.37 -1.49 3.24
C GLY A 473 -15.57 -1.44 2.28
N ARG A 474 -16.73 -1.01 2.79
CA ARG A 474 -18.04 -1.11 2.12
C ARG A 474 -18.04 -0.60 0.67
N ALA A 475 -17.55 0.62 0.44
CA ALA A 475 -17.64 1.27 -0.87
C ALA A 475 -16.47 0.92 -1.82
N GLY A 476 -15.46 0.20 -1.32
CA GLY A 476 -14.24 -0.10 -2.09
C GLY A 476 -14.19 -1.51 -2.67
N MET A 477 -15.09 -2.42 -2.29
CA MET A 477 -15.03 -3.83 -2.71
C MET A 477 -15.09 -3.99 -4.24
N ALA A 478 -16.00 -3.30 -4.93
CA ALA A 478 -16.07 -3.31 -6.39
C ALA A 478 -14.87 -2.61 -7.04
N MET A 479 -14.32 -1.57 -6.39
CA MET A 479 -13.11 -0.89 -6.86
C MET A 479 -11.89 -1.81 -6.85
N ALA A 480 -11.68 -2.60 -5.80
CA ALA A 480 -10.59 -3.58 -5.76
C ALA A 480 -10.68 -4.59 -6.91
N ALA A 481 -11.87 -5.12 -7.18
CA ALA A 481 -12.10 -6.03 -8.30
C ALA A 481 -11.80 -5.35 -9.65
N ALA A 482 -12.28 -4.11 -9.84
CA ALA A 482 -12.03 -3.33 -11.05
C ALA A 482 -10.54 -2.98 -11.25
N GLU A 483 -9.83 -2.64 -10.17
CA GLU A 483 -8.40 -2.37 -10.20
C GLU A 483 -7.58 -3.58 -10.65
N VAL A 484 -7.95 -4.78 -10.19
CA VAL A 484 -7.29 -6.03 -10.61
C VAL A 484 -7.45 -6.22 -12.11
N VAL A 485 -8.67 -6.11 -12.62
CA VAL A 485 -8.96 -6.29 -14.05
C VAL A 485 -8.24 -5.24 -14.91
N VAL A 486 -8.23 -3.97 -14.50
CA VAL A 486 -7.63 -2.87 -15.28
C VAL A 486 -6.10 -2.86 -15.20
N ALA A 487 -5.52 -3.34 -14.09
CA ALA A 487 -4.06 -3.41 -13.94
C ALA A 487 -3.43 -4.35 -14.98
N ASP A 488 -4.12 -5.45 -15.28
CA ASP A 488 -3.65 -6.52 -16.17
C ASP A 488 -4.22 -6.39 -17.61
N SER A 489 -4.86 -5.25 -17.94
CA SER A 489 -5.41 -4.98 -19.28
C SER A 489 -4.56 -4.01 -20.11
N ALA A 490 -4.92 -3.86 -21.38
CA ALA A 490 -4.29 -2.92 -22.32
C ALA A 490 -4.68 -1.44 -22.11
N VAL A 491 -5.47 -1.12 -21.08
CA VAL A 491 -5.92 0.26 -20.80
C VAL A 491 -4.73 1.17 -20.50
N GLU A 492 -4.67 2.30 -21.20
CA GLU A 492 -3.62 3.29 -21.04
C GLU A 492 -3.55 3.83 -19.60
N PRO A 493 -2.34 4.04 -19.01
CA PRO A 493 -2.20 4.47 -17.62
C PRO A 493 -2.98 5.73 -17.22
N VAL A 494 -3.19 6.66 -18.16
CA VAL A 494 -3.96 7.90 -17.94
C VAL A 494 -5.46 7.62 -17.85
N GLU A 495 -5.94 6.56 -18.49
CA GLU A 495 -7.35 6.17 -18.53
C GLU A 495 -7.77 5.22 -17.42
N ARG A 496 -6.81 4.51 -16.82
CA ARG A 496 -7.07 3.51 -15.77
C ARG A 496 -7.99 4.01 -14.64
N PRO A 497 -7.83 5.22 -14.08
CA PRO A 497 -8.73 5.69 -13.02
C PRO A 497 -10.20 5.80 -13.46
N PHE A 498 -10.45 6.16 -14.73
CA PHE A 498 -11.80 6.25 -15.29
C PHE A 498 -12.37 4.86 -15.57
N ALA A 499 -11.55 3.97 -16.14
CA ALA A 499 -11.95 2.58 -16.40
C ALA A 499 -12.29 1.83 -15.11
N VAL A 500 -11.44 1.95 -14.08
CA VAL A 500 -11.67 1.37 -12.74
C VAL A 500 -13.00 1.85 -12.17
N ARG A 501 -13.26 3.17 -12.22
CA ARG A 501 -14.51 3.74 -11.74
C ARG A 501 -15.73 3.18 -12.48
N MET A 502 -15.72 3.16 -13.81
CA MET A 502 -16.86 2.70 -14.60
C MET A 502 -17.15 1.21 -14.39
N ILE A 503 -16.10 0.38 -14.32
CA ILE A 503 -16.22 -1.05 -14.06
C ILE A 503 -16.75 -1.29 -12.64
N ALA A 504 -16.22 -0.58 -11.64
CA ALA A 504 -16.71 -0.69 -10.26
C ALA A 504 -18.18 -0.28 -10.16
N ASP A 505 -18.58 0.83 -10.81
CA ASP A 505 -19.96 1.29 -10.83
C ASP A 505 -20.92 0.24 -11.41
N GLU A 506 -20.51 -0.45 -12.49
CA GLU A 506 -21.30 -1.53 -13.09
C GLU A 506 -21.34 -2.77 -12.20
N ILE A 507 -20.23 -3.17 -11.57
CA ILE A 507 -20.22 -4.28 -10.59
C ILE A 507 -21.19 -4.00 -9.44
N ASP A 508 -21.10 -2.81 -8.83
CA ASP A 508 -21.99 -2.40 -7.74
C ASP A 508 -23.46 -2.44 -8.17
N LYS A 509 -23.76 -1.96 -9.37
CA LYS A 509 -25.11 -1.99 -9.94
C LYS A 509 -25.62 -3.44 -10.08
N ARG A 510 -24.79 -4.38 -10.54
CA ARG A 510 -25.20 -5.79 -10.64
C ARG A 510 -25.45 -6.45 -9.29
N PHE A 511 -24.65 -6.12 -8.28
CA PHE A 511 -24.91 -6.60 -6.93
C PHE A 511 -26.13 -5.93 -6.28
N ASP A 512 -26.44 -4.68 -6.60
CA ASP A 512 -27.68 -4.00 -6.19
C ASP A 512 -28.93 -4.63 -6.85
N GLU A 513 -28.80 -5.10 -8.10
CA GLU A 513 -29.86 -5.82 -8.83
C GLU A 513 -30.05 -7.28 -8.37
N LEU A 514 -29.03 -7.91 -7.77
CA LEU A 514 -29.00 -9.34 -7.43
C LEU A 514 -30.19 -9.81 -6.56
N PRO A 515 -30.64 -9.09 -5.51
CA PRO A 515 -31.81 -9.53 -4.73
C PRO A 515 -33.07 -9.72 -5.59
N ALA A 516 -33.31 -8.82 -6.54
CA ALA A 516 -34.44 -8.94 -7.47
C ALA A 516 -34.28 -10.11 -8.44
N GLN A 517 -33.05 -10.42 -8.86
CA GLN A 517 -32.75 -11.59 -9.69
C GLN A 517 -33.00 -12.91 -8.94
N LEU A 518 -32.59 -12.99 -7.68
CA LEU A 518 -32.86 -14.15 -6.83
C LEU A 518 -34.37 -14.37 -6.64
N GLU A 519 -35.13 -13.30 -6.47
CA GLU A 519 -36.60 -13.37 -6.40
C GLU A 519 -37.21 -13.88 -7.71
N SER A 520 -36.77 -13.37 -8.87
CA SER A 520 -37.26 -13.85 -10.17
C SER A 520 -36.93 -15.33 -10.41
N TRP A 521 -35.71 -15.78 -10.09
CA TRP A 521 -35.34 -17.20 -10.22
C TRP A 521 -36.18 -18.10 -9.33
N SER A 522 -36.45 -17.66 -8.10
CA SER A 522 -37.31 -18.40 -7.17
C SER A 522 -38.78 -18.48 -7.63
N ALA A 523 -39.22 -17.52 -8.45
CA ALA A 523 -40.54 -17.51 -9.09
C ALA A 523 -40.59 -18.33 -10.40
N GLY A 524 -39.47 -18.91 -10.83
CA GLY A 524 -39.35 -19.66 -12.08
C GLY A 524 -39.24 -18.78 -13.34
N GLU A 525 -38.96 -17.49 -13.16
CA GLU A 525 -38.67 -16.56 -14.25
C GLU A 525 -37.17 -16.64 -14.61
N GLN A 526 -36.87 -16.85 -15.88
CA GLN A 526 -35.49 -16.92 -16.37
C GLN A 526 -34.94 -15.52 -16.64
N THR A 527 -33.74 -15.24 -16.13
CA THR A 527 -33.03 -14.01 -16.48
C THR A 527 -32.24 -14.21 -17.77
N GLY A 528 -32.67 -13.54 -18.84
CA GLY A 528 -31.88 -13.43 -20.06
C GLY A 528 -30.76 -12.41 -19.89
N MET A 529 -29.55 -12.84 -19.52
CA MET A 529 -28.34 -12.02 -19.65
C MET A 529 -27.48 -12.58 -20.79
N TRP A 530 -27.43 -11.86 -21.92
CA TRP A 530 -26.55 -12.18 -23.06
C TRP A 530 -26.58 -13.65 -23.54
N ASP A 531 -27.77 -14.19 -23.86
CA ASP A 531 -27.99 -15.52 -24.47
C ASP A 531 -27.74 -16.78 -23.60
N ARG A 532 -27.67 -16.68 -22.27
CA ARG A 532 -27.67 -17.87 -21.39
C ARG A 532 -28.60 -17.71 -20.18
N ASP A 533 -29.31 -18.79 -19.85
CA ASP A 533 -30.08 -18.91 -18.62
C ASP A 533 -29.12 -18.97 -17.42
N VAL A 534 -29.35 -18.13 -16.40
CA VAL A 534 -28.48 -18.02 -15.22
C VAL A 534 -29.33 -18.15 -13.97
N ASP A 535 -29.81 -19.35 -13.69
CA ASP A 535 -30.59 -19.61 -12.47
C ASP A 535 -29.66 -20.05 -11.31
N ASP A 536 -28.46 -19.47 -11.24
CA ASP A 536 -27.42 -19.81 -10.26
C ASP A 536 -26.61 -18.55 -9.85
N PRO A 537 -26.55 -18.19 -8.56
CA PRO A 537 -25.84 -17.00 -8.08
C PRO A 537 -24.33 -17.02 -8.39
N HIS A 538 -23.70 -18.19 -8.37
CA HIS A 538 -22.30 -18.34 -8.74
C HIS A 538 -22.08 -18.04 -10.22
N LEU A 539 -22.94 -18.55 -11.09
CA LEU A 539 -22.88 -18.23 -12.52
C LEU A 539 -23.16 -16.76 -12.79
N TYR A 540 -24.07 -16.13 -12.06
CA TYR A 540 -24.31 -14.68 -12.13
C TYR A 540 -23.05 -13.90 -11.79
N GLY A 541 -22.40 -14.22 -10.65
CA GLY A 541 -21.11 -13.66 -10.27
C GLY A 541 -20.05 -13.78 -11.37
N GLN A 542 -19.91 -14.98 -11.95
CA GLN A 542 -18.96 -15.21 -13.06
C GLN A 542 -19.25 -14.32 -14.27
N GLN A 543 -20.53 -14.07 -14.59
CA GLN A 543 -20.90 -13.18 -15.68
C GLN A 543 -20.57 -11.73 -15.39
N VAL A 544 -20.77 -11.26 -14.15
CA VAL A 544 -20.34 -9.92 -13.73
C VAL A 544 -18.82 -9.78 -13.89
N GLY A 545 -18.04 -10.79 -13.50
CA GLY A 545 -16.58 -10.78 -13.70
C GLY A 545 -16.17 -10.76 -15.17
N ARG A 546 -16.83 -11.56 -16.03
CA ARG A 546 -16.59 -11.53 -17.49
C ARG A 546 -16.98 -10.19 -18.12
N LEU A 547 -18.04 -9.55 -17.62
CA LEU A 547 -18.45 -8.22 -18.06
C LEU A 547 -17.40 -7.18 -17.69
N ALA A 548 -16.90 -7.20 -16.45
CA ALA A 548 -15.82 -6.31 -16.00
C ALA A 548 -14.58 -6.46 -16.89
N HIS A 549 -14.18 -7.70 -17.20
CA HIS A 549 -13.07 -7.97 -18.11
C HIS A 549 -13.32 -7.42 -19.52
N ARG A 550 -14.50 -7.69 -20.09
CA ARG A 550 -14.87 -7.17 -21.42
C ARG A 550 -14.88 -5.64 -21.48
N MET A 551 -15.34 -4.97 -20.42
CA MET A 551 -15.28 -3.50 -20.35
C MET A 551 -13.83 -3.01 -20.38
N ALA A 552 -12.92 -3.68 -19.67
CA ALA A 552 -11.50 -3.34 -19.70
C ALA A 552 -10.86 -3.59 -21.09
N GLU A 553 -11.26 -4.65 -21.80
CA GLU A 553 -10.85 -4.87 -23.20
C GLU A 553 -11.33 -3.72 -24.10
N ILE A 554 -12.60 -3.34 -24.03
CA ILE A 554 -13.19 -2.26 -24.81
C ILE A 554 -12.46 -0.93 -24.58
N TYR A 555 -12.15 -0.61 -23.32
CA TYR A 555 -11.39 0.60 -22.99
C TYR A 555 -9.92 0.53 -23.42
N GLY A 556 -9.33 -0.67 -23.51
CA GLY A 556 -8.00 -0.86 -24.09
C GLY A 556 -7.99 -0.71 -25.62
N GLU A 557 -9.09 -1.04 -26.29
CA GLU A 557 -9.22 -0.95 -27.75
C GLU A 557 -9.58 0.47 -28.25
N ASP A 558 -10.35 1.26 -27.48
CA ASP A 558 -10.74 2.64 -27.82
C ASP A 558 -10.25 3.66 -26.77
N PRO A 559 -9.01 4.18 -26.91
CA PRO A 559 -8.49 5.22 -26.03
C PRO A 559 -9.37 6.48 -26.04
N GLY A 560 -9.69 6.97 -24.85
CA GLY A 560 -10.57 8.11 -24.61
C GLY A 560 -12.00 7.71 -24.25
N LEU A 561 -12.41 6.46 -24.46
CA LEU A 561 -13.78 6.01 -24.23
C LEU A 561 -14.13 6.02 -22.74
N ALA A 562 -13.27 5.45 -21.89
CA ALA A 562 -13.47 5.41 -20.44
C ALA A 562 -13.65 6.82 -19.85
N GLN A 563 -12.84 7.77 -20.31
CA GLN A 563 -12.96 9.17 -19.90
C GLN A 563 -14.27 9.80 -20.39
N ARG A 564 -14.66 9.58 -21.65
CA ARG A 564 -15.92 10.10 -22.22
C ARG A 564 -17.14 9.59 -21.44
N GLU A 565 -17.17 8.30 -21.14
CA GLU A 565 -18.26 7.66 -20.39
C GLU A 565 -18.31 8.12 -18.94
N SER A 566 -17.15 8.23 -18.28
CA SER A 566 -17.07 8.74 -16.90
C SER A 566 -17.60 10.18 -16.80
N VAL A 567 -17.20 11.05 -17.74
CA VAL A 567 -17.70 12.43 -17.78
C VAL A 567 -19.20 12.48 -18.13
N ALA A 568 -19.69 11.56 -18.97
CA ALA A 568 -21.13 11.47 -19.26
C ALA A 568 -21.93 11.04 -18.03
N ALA A 569 -21.41 10.08 -17.24
CA ALA A 569 -21.99 9.66 -15.98
C ALA A 569 -22.02 10.81 -14.96
N ASP A 570 -20.95 11.60 -14.85
CA ASP A 570 -20.90 12.80 -14.00
C ASP A 570 -21.97 13.83 -14.41
N ARG A 571 -22.16 14.05 -15.72
CA ARG A 571 -23.21 14.94 -16.22
C ARG A 571 -24.61 14.42 -15.91
N ALA A 572 -24.85 13.11 -16.05
CA ALA A 572 -26.15 12.50 -15.75
C ALA A 572 -26.47 12.60 -14.24
N ALA A 573 -25.50 12.30 -13.38
CA ALA A 573 -25.65 12.44 -11.93
C ALA A 573 -25.86 13.91 -11.51
N ALA A 574 -25.15 14.86 -12.13
CA ALA A 574 -25.35 16.28 -11.89
C ALA A 574 -26.75 16.76 -12.31
N GLN A 575 -27.31 16.21 -13.41
CA GLN A 575 -28.67 16.54 -13.85
C GLN A 575 -29.73 16.01 -12.88
N GLN A 576 -29.61 14.76 -12.43
CA GLN A 576 -30.52 14.17 -11.43
C GLN A 576 -30.48 14.91 -10.08
N ASN A 577 -29.30 15.36 -9.65
CA ASN A 577 -29.14 16.18 -8.45
C ASN A 577 -29.53 17.65 -8.64
N SER A 578 -29.50 18.17 -9.88
CA SER A 578 -29.97 19.53 -10.18
C SER A 578 -31.50 19.68 -10.10
N SER A 579 -32.24 18.61 -10.39
CA SER A 579 -33.70 18.55 -10.12
C SER A 579 -34.05 18.64 -8.63
N ALA A 580 -33.12 18.29 -7.73
CA ALA A 580 -33.28 18.49 -6.28
C ALA A 580 -32.88 19.90 -5.81
N ARG A 581 -32.03 20.62 -6.56
CA ARG A 581 -31.56 21.98 -6.23
C ARG A 581 -32.60 23.10 -6.41
N PHE A 582 -33.70 22.84 -7.13
CA PHE A 582 -34.78 23.83 -7.33
C PHE A 582 -36.06 23.53 -6.54
N ALA A 583 -36.04 22.54 -5.63
CA ALA A 583 -37.07 22.42 -4.62
C ALA A 583 -36.90 23.56 -3.58
N PRO A 584 -37.94 24.35 -3.27
CA PRO A 584 -37.84 25.43 -2.30
C PRO A 584 -37.52 24.86 -0.91
N GLY A 585 -36.27 24.99 -0.45
CA GLY A 585 -35.86 24.57 0.90
C GLY A 585 -34.42 24.02 1.06
N HIS A 586 -33.67 23.76 -0.02
CA HIS A 586 -32.35 23.13 0.07
C HIS A 586 -31.25 23.88 -0.70
N ASP A 587 -30.94 25.12 -0.31
CA ASP A 587 -29.75 25.83 -0.77
C ASP A 587 -28.63 25.82 0.32
N PRO A 588 -27.54 25.05 0.14
CA PRO A 588 -26.38 25.07 1.03
C PRO A 588 -25.44 26.27 0.79
N ALA A 589 -25.64 27.07 -0.27
CA ALA A 589 -24.84 28.25 -0.56
C ALA A 589 -25.23 29.48 0.29
N ALA A 590 -26.28 29.37 1.11
CA ALA A 590 -26.66 30.38 2.10
C ALA A 590 -25.99 30.19 3.49
N ALA A 591 -25.23 29.11 3.71
CA ALA A 591 -24.52 28.87 4.97
C ALA A 591 -23.06 29.38 4.88
N GLY A 592 -22.92 30.68 5.14
CA GLY A 592 -21.71 31.47 5.45
C GLY A 592 -20.30 30.88 5.30
N PHE A 593 -19.55 31.40 4.32
CA PHE A 593 -18.10 31.60 4.45
C PHE A 593 -17.82 32.80 5.38
N GLY A 594 -17.94 32.57 6.68
CA GLY A 594 -17.46 33.48 7.70
C GLY A 594 -16.02 33.16 8.08
N GLY A 595 -15.04 33.79 7.43
CA GLY A 595 -13.70 33.94 8.01
C GLY A 595 -12.56 33.23 7.30
N VAL A 596 -12.26 33.58 6.05
CA VAL A 596 -10.87 33.59 5.56
C VAL A 596 -10.67 34.87 4.75
N LYS A 597 -9.85 35.79 5.27
CA LYS A 597 -9.38 36.96 4.52
C LYS A 597 -8.47 36.46 3.38
N ALA A 598 -8.88 36.69 2.14
CA ALA A 598 -8.00 36.56 1.00
C ALA A 598 -6.82 37.55 1.15
N PRO A 599 -5.55 37.12 0.95
CA PRO A 599 -4.47 38.06 0.75
C PRO A 599 -4.68 38.78 -0.58
N ALA A 600 -4.67 40.12 -0.50
CA ALA A 600 -4.78 41.02 -1.62
C ALA A 600 -3.50 40.99 -2.49
N ASN A 601 -3.71 41.39 -3.74
CA ASN A 601 -2.73 41.79 -4.77
C ASN A 601 -2.31 40.71 -5.77
N SER A 602 -2.99 40.73 -6.93
CA SER A 602 -2.32 40.75 -8.23
C SER A 602 -3.19 41.51 -9.25
N PRO A 603 -2.57 42.18 -10.24
CA PRO A 603 -3.11 43.41 -10.84
C PRO A 603 -4.11 43.16 -11.96
N SER A 604 -5.13 44.02 -11.98
CA SER A 604 -6.06 44.22 -13.09
C SER A 604 -5.31 44.57 -14.38
N THR A 605 -5.56 43.82 -15.44
CA THR A 605 -5.45 44.31 -16.82
C THR A 605 -6.81 44.23 -17.48
N SER A 606 -7.54 45.33 -17.37
CA SER A 606 -8.69 45.66 -18.19
C SER A 606 -8.28 45.80 -19.66
N GLN A 607 -8.93 45.07 -20.57
CA GLN A 607 -9.26 45.61 -21.89
C GLN A 607 -10.68 45.19 -22.26
N ALA A 608 -11.58 46.17 -22.13
CA ALA A 608 -12.92 46.16 -22.70
C ALA A 608 -12.80 46.38 -24.21
N ALA A 609 -13.36 45.47 -25.00
CA ALA A 609 -13.63 45.70 -26.42
C ALA A 609 -15.07 46.20 -26.55
N THR A 610 -15.19 47.50 -26.78
CA THR A 610 -16.43 48.23 -27.06
C THR A 610 -16.91 47.89 -28.47
N THR A 611 -18.13 47.38 -28.58
CA THR A 611 -18.87 47.25 -29.85
C THR A 611 -19.60 48.55 -30.13
N GLU A 612 -19.11 49.36 -31.07
CA GLU A 612 -19.87 50.47 -31.67
C GLU A 612 -20.31 50.14 -33.10
N GLN A 613 -21.62 50.26 -33.33
CA GLN A 613 -22.31 50.14 -34.61
C GLN A 613 -21.98 51.33 -35.54
N PRO A 614 -21.95 51.13 -36.87
CA PRO A 614 -21.86 52.22 -37.82
C PRO A 614 -23.26 52.73 -38.23
N LYS A 615 -23.44 54.05 -38.27
CA LYS A 615 -24.54 54.69 -39.02
C LYS A 615 -23.98 55.90 -39.78
N PRO A 616 -24.13 55.96 -41.12
CA PRO A 616 -23.62 57.06 -41.92
C PRO A 616 -24.69 58.13 -42.13
N ARG A 617 -24.30 59.41 -42.16
CA ARG A 617 -24.86 60.43 -43.07
C ARG A 617 -24.16 61.78 -42.92
N GLY A 618 -23.75 62.33 -44.06
CA GLY A 618 -23.98 63.75 -44.38
C GLY A 618 -22.79 64.68 -44.22
N LEU A 619 -22.18 65.00 -45.38
CA LEU A 619 -21.93 66.36 -45.90
C LEU A 619 -22.72 67.45 -45.13
N GLU A 620 -22.23 68.65 -44.85
CA GLU A 620 -21.39 69.56 -45.63
C GLU A 620 -21.02 70.75 -44.72
N GLY A 621 -19.95 71.48 -45.06
CA GLY A 621 -19.39 72.51 -44.20
C GLY A 621 -20.13 73.85 -44.15
N ARG A 622 -19.94 74.54 -43.04
CA ARG A 622 -19.38 75.90 -42.94
C ARG A 622 -19.06 76.24 -41.50
#